data_AF-I3TPS9-F1
#
_entry.id   AF-I3TPS9-F1
#
_cell.length_a   1.000
_cell.length_b   1.000
_cell.length_c   1.000
_cell.angle_alpha   90.00
_cell.angle_beta   90.00
_cell.angle_gamma   90.00
#
_symmetry.space_group_name_H-M   'P 1'
#
loop_
_entity.id
_entity.type
_entity.pdbx_description
1 polymer ?
#
loop_
_entity_poly.entity_id
_entity_poly.type
_entity_poly.pdbx_seq_one_letter_code
_entity_poly.pdbx_strand_id
1 'polypeptide(L)'
;MKKQMHNWACSIAALAVILNVSTAAAQDCLGLAGDVGARITDLKKKADAAPGDVQNDYASATSKDYAKSFFTAFDDLNKKANEASQLVGQGYKLAGYTAVFQEGQIQTKMPPVVTNTMSNAEALAQVAADGDKTKLDILSLRCSQSTEQTALATYLAQADAGTVSAYKTAKYEACKVIHILADLQDKRQKLNDIRENGYPLFFLHAKDKKKFAGHSRTIQLKVDLRMFPIYPDKTMKVDGKDQPVLLGQIQGIDLSYNSYFKWSDDNWTTLNLYQYIISDTRKDDYTCAPYFHMTSHVEATLCVKVEAASADKLKVGAKAKFKYKGDTKEVGFGTQTIPAPFGYLADLSDMKEKKMQDLQSKVVHRVASLFDAYDAVSEKAEAWQKSCK
;
A
#
# COMPACT_ATOMS: atom_id res chain seq x y z
N MET A 1 -69.84 -42.55 -23.28
CA MET A 1 -68.64 -43.39 -23.45
C MET A 1 -67.96 -43.55 -22.09
N LYS A 2 -67.73 -44.81 -21.71
CA LYS A 2 -66.90 -45.41 -20.64
C LYS A 2 -66.48 -44.60 -19.39
N LYS A 3 -66.96 -45.13 -18.26
CA LYS A 3 -66.32 -45.18 -16.93
C LYS A 3 -64.83 -45.57 -17.01
N GLN A 4 -64.01 -45.02 -16.11
CA GLN A 4 -63.30 -45.84 -15.10
C GLN A 4 -62.72 -44.97 -13.97
N MET A 5 -63.18 -45.25 -12.75
CA MET A 5 -62.44 -45.06 -11.51
C MET A 5 -61.14 -45.87 -11.59
N HIS A 6 -60.05 -45.38 -11.01
CA HIS A 6 -59.10 -46.19 -10.26
C HIS A 6 -58.61 -45.36 -9.06
N ASN A 7 -58.84 -45.90 -7.87
CA ASN A 7 -58.08 -45.62 -6.66
C ASN A 7 -56.57 -45.79 -6.95
N TRP A 8 -55.70 -45.23 -6.11
CA TRP A 8 -54.69 -46.02 -5.40
C TRP A 8 -54.17 -45.20 -4.22
N ALA A 9 -54.18 -45.87 -3.07
CA ALA A 9 -53.80 -45.37 -1.77
C ALA A 9 -52.27 -45.40 -1.59
N CYS A 10 -51.82 -44.66 -0.58
CA CYS A 10 -50.64 -44.90 0.25
C CYS A 10 -49.40 -45.52 -0.41
N SER A 11 -48.33 -44.74 -0.51
CA SER A 11 -46.97 -45.23 -0.25
C SER A 11 -46.09 -44.05 0.16
N ILE A 12 -46.07 -43.75 1.47
CA ILE A 12 -44.87 -43.20 2.11
C ILE A 12 -43.87 -44.35 2.09
N ALA A 13 -43.09 -44.44 1.03
CA ALA A 13 -41.90 -45.27 1.04
C ALA A 13 -40.82 -44.47 1.78
N ALA A 14 -40.75 -44.68 3.09
CA ALA A 14 -39.54 -44.42 3.85
C ALA A 14 -38.42 -45.24 3.20
N LEU A 15 -37.61 -44.60 2.36
CA LEU A 15 -36.29 -45.11 2.01
C LEU A 15 -35.41 -45.00 3.24
N ALA A 16 -35.63 -45.92 4.18
CA ALA A 16 -34.59 -46.31 5.12
C ALA A 16 -33.50 -46.98 4.30
N VAL A 17 -32.56 -46.17 3.80
CA VAL A 17 -31.24 -46.69 3.43
C VAL A 17 -30.62 -47.15 4.75
N ILE A 18 -30.73 -48.45 5.02
CA ILE A 18 -30.00 -49.11 6.10
C ILE A 18 -28.54 -49.11 5.67
N LEU A 19 -27.85 -48.00 5.92
CA LEU A 19 -26.42 -48.06 6.14
C LEU A 19 -26.27 -48.83 7.45
N ASN A 20 -25.68 -50.02 7.39
CA ASN A 20 -25.13 -50.71 8.55
C ASN A 20 -23.90 -49.92 9.07
N VAL A 21 -24.10 -48.64 9.40
CA VAL A 21 -23.23 -47.95 10.33
C VAL A 21 -23.69 -48.45 11.68
N SER A 22 -22.82 -49.17 12.40
CA SER A 22 -23.10 -49.52 13.79
C SER A 22 -23.53 -48.25 14.52
N THR A 23 -24.46 -48.34 15.47
CA THR A 23 -24.89 -47.19 16.28
C THR A 23 -23.69 -46.49 16.92
N ALA A 24 -22.62 -47.24 17.22
CA ALA A 24 -21.32 -46.72 17.63
C ALA A 24 -20.64 -45.85 16.55
N ALA A 25 -20.55 -46.30 15.29
CA ALA A 25 -19.95 -45.50 14.21
C ALA A 25 -20.83 -44.30 13.79
N ALA A 26 -22.15 -44.38 13.93
CA ALA A 26 -23.05 -43.24 13.68
C ALA A 26 -22.90 -42.17 14.79
N GLN A 27 -22.72 -42.60 16.04
CA GLN A 27 -22.51 -41.71 17.18
C GLN A 27 -21.11 -41.07 17.15
N ASP A 28 -20.10 -41.81 16.70
CA ASP A 28 -18.73 -41.30 16.49
C ASP A 28 -18.72 -40.24 15.38
N CYS A 29 -19.49 -40.44 14.31
CA CYS A 29 -19.65 -39.46 13.24
C CYS A 29 -20.37 -38.18 13.67
N LEU A 30 -21.37 -38.27 14.54
CA LEU A 30 -22.02 -37.09 15.12
C LEU A 30 -21.06 -36.33 16.04
N GLY A 31 -20.23 -37.03 16.82
CA GLY A 31 -19.18 -36.43 17.64
C GLY A 31 -18.15 -35.67 16.80
N LEU A 32 -17.61 -36.31 15.75
CA LEU A 32 -16.66 -35.69 14.82
C LEU A 32 -17.27 -34.50 14.07
N ALA A 33 -18.54 -34.57 13.67
CA ALA A 33 -19.23 -33.44 13.04
C ALA A 33 -19.41 -32.26 14.01
N GLY A 34 -19.69 -32.54 15.29
CA GLY A 34 -19.76 -31.54 16.36
C GLY A 34 -18.40 -30.87 16.62
N ASP A 35 -17.30 -31.63 16.56
CA ASP A 35 -15.94 -31.12 16.67
C ASP A 35 -15.62 -30.09 15.58
N VAL A 36 -15.99 -30.36 14.31
CA VAL A 36 -15.79 -29.41 13.21
C VAL A 36 -16.56 -28.11 13.48
N GLY A 37 -17.83 -28.21 13.92
CA GLY A 37 -18.66 -27.05 14.24
C GLY A 37 -18.09 -26.22 15.41
N ALA A 38 -17.54 -26.88 16.43
CA ALA A 38 -16.86 -26.23 17.53
C ALA A 38 -15.61 -25.46 17.04
N ARG A 39 -14.80 -26.06 16.16
CA ARG A 39 -13.64 -25.38 15.56
C ARG A 39 -14.01 -24.22 14.65
N ILE A 40 -15.12 -24.31 13.93
CA ILE A 40 -15.67 -23.17 13.17
C ILE A 40 -16.05 -22.03 14.12
N THR A 41 -16.62 -22.34 15.28
CA THR A 41 -16.97 -21.34 16.31
C THR A 41 -15.71 -20.67 16.89
N ASP A 42 -14.67 -21.45 17.18
CA ASP A 42 -13.37 -20.94 17.63
C ASP A 42 -12.73 -20.02 16.59
N LEU A 43 -12.72 -20.46 15.33
CA LEU A 43 -12.22 -19.67 14.20
C LEU A 43 -13.00 -18.35 14.07
N LYS A 44 -14.33 -18.41 14.13
CA LYS A 44 -15.19 -17.22 14.08
C LYS A 44 -14.85 -16.24 15.20
N LYS A 45 -14.71 -16.70 16.44
CA LYS A 45 -14.39 -15.83 17.57
C LYS A 45 -13.07 -15.08 17.37
N LYS A 46 -12.05 -15.77 16.82
CA LYS A 46 -10.77 -15.12 16.48
C LYS A 46 -10.91 -14.15 15.31
N ALA A 47 -11.61 -14.56 14.26
CA ALA A 47 -11.81 -13.78 13.04
C ALA A 47 -12.61 -12.50 13.29
N ASP A 48 -13.67 -12.54 14.10
CA ASP A 48 -14.50 -11.37 14.43
C ASP A 48 -13.70 -10.28 15.18
N ALA A 49 -12.72 -10.67 16.00
CA ALA A 49 -11.91 -9.73 16.76
C ALA A 49 -10.75 -9.14 15.94
N ALA A 50 -10.21 -9.91 14.98
CA ALA A 50 -8.96 -9.59 14.31
C ALA A 50 -8.98 -8.24 13.54
N PRO A 51 -10.00 -7.87 12.75
CA PRO A 51 -10.04 -6.58 12.06
C PRO A 51 -9.99 -5.38 13.01
N GLY A 52 -10.77 -5.41 14.10
CA GLY A 52 -10.81 -4.31 15.07
C GLY A 52 -9.49 -4.17 15.83
N ASP A 53 -8.87 -5.29 16.16
CA ASP A 53 -7.54 -5.35 16.74
C ASP A 53 -6.46 -4.78 15.80
N VAL A 54 -6.49 -5.14 14.51
CA VAL A 54 -5.58 -4.59 13.50
C VAL A 54 -5.82 -3.09 13.35
N GLN A 55 -7.06 -2.62 13.38
CA GLN A 55 -7.37 -1.19 13.35
C GLN A 55 -6.77 -0.45 14.56
N ASN A 56 -6.79 -1.04 15.75
CA ASN A 56 -6.16 -0.48 16.94
C ASN A 56 -4.62 -0.41 16.81
N ASP A 57 -4.01 -1.46 16.24
CA ASP A 57 -2.58 -1.48 15.95
C ASP A 57 -2.21 -0.40 14.92
N TYR A 58 -3.01 -0.22 13.87
CA TYR A 58 -2.89 0.88 12.89
C TYR A 58 -2.97 2.24 13.56
N ALA A 59 -3.97 2.47 14.41
CA ALA A 59 -4.15 3.73 15.11
C ALA A 59 -2.97 4.07 16.04
N SER A 60 -2.29 3.05 16.57
CA SER A 60 -1.09 3.19 17.41
C SER A 60 0.18 3.49 16.59
N ALA A 61 0.27 2.92 15.39
CA ALA A 61 1.39 3.13 14.48
C ALA A 61 1.33 4.51 13.78
N THR A 62 0.12 4.93 13.41
CA THR A 62 -0.19 6.13 12.62
C THR A 62 -0.94 7.18 13.47
N SER A 63 -2.20 7.49 13.15
CA SER A 63 -3.16 8.25 13.94
C SER A 63 -4.53 7.56 13.97
N LYS A 64 -5.37 7.88 14.95
CA LYS A 64 -6.74 7.35 15.02
C LYS A 64 -7.58 7.74 13.80
N ASP A 65 -7.43 8.97 13.32
CA ASP A 65 -8.19 9.48 12.19
C ASP A 65 -7.76 8.82 10.88
N TYR A 66 -6.45 8.62 10.70
CA TYR A 66 -5.91 7.86 9.57
C TYR A 66 -6.42 6.42 9.57
N ALA A 67 -6.26 5.70 10.69
CA ALA A 67 -6.72 4.33 10.81
C ALA A 67 -8.21 4.20 10.52
N LYS A 68 -9.03 5.09 11.10
CA LYS A 68 -10.48 5.11 10.81
C LYS A 68 -10.77 5.33 9.33
N SER A 69 -10.09 6.28 8.70
CA SER A 69 -10.29 6.59 7.28
C SER A 69 -9.89 5.44 6.37
N PHE A 70 -8.75 4.79 6.63
CA PHE A 70 -8.28 3.62 5.90
C PHE A 70 -9.27 2.45 5.96
N PHE A 71 -9.71 2.07 7.16
CA PHE A 71 -10.67 0.97 7.32
C PHE A 71 -12.04 1.30 6.74
N THR A 72 -12.52 2.53 6.90
CA THR A 72 -13.77 2.99 6.29
C THR A 72 -13.71 2.91 4.77
N ALA A 73 -12.59 3.36 4.17
CA ALA A 73 -12.41 3.29 2.72
C ALA A 73 -12.39 1.84 2.21
N PHE A 74 -11.74 0.93 2.95
CA PHE A 74 -11.77 -0.49 2.62
C PHE A 74 -13.19 -1.07 2.71
N ASP A 75 -13.94 -0.75 3.76
CA ASP A 75 -15.30 -1.25 3.96
C ASP A 75 -16.27 -0.67 2.92
N ASP A 76 -16.14 0.62 2.58
CA ASP A 76 -16.94 1.27 1.54
C ASP A 76 -16.69 0.67 0.16
N LEU A 77 -15.43 0.35 -0.14
CA LEU A 77 -15.03 -0.32 -1.38
C LEU A 77 -15.65 -1.72 -1.47
N ASN A 78 -15.77 -2.41 -0.33
CA ASN A 78 -16.23 -3.79 -0.25
C ASN A 78 -17.67 -3.96 0.23
N LYS A 79 -18.45 -2.89 0.36
CA LYS A 79 -19.84 -2.94 0.88
C LYS A 79 -20.81 -3.84 0.10
N LYS A 80 -20.46 -4.22 -1.14
CA LYS A 80 -21.23 -5.12 -2.00
C LYS A 80 -20.64 -6.53 -2.07
N ALA A 81 -19.50 -6.78 -1.45
CA ALA A 81 -18.88 -8.10 -1.38
C ALA A 81 -19.65 -8.96 -0.38
N ASN A 82 -20.16 -10.09 -0.86
CA ASN A 82 -20.87 -11.08 -0.05
C ASN A 82 -19.99 -12.30 0.28
N GLU A 83 -18.83 -12.40 -0.37
CA GLU A 83 -17.88 -13.50 -0.21
C GLU A 83 -16.45 -12.96 -0.10
N ALA A 84 -15.58 -13.71 0.58
CA ALA A 84 -14.18 -13.36 0.72
C ALA A 84 -13.47 -13.15 -0.63
N SER A 85 -13.77 -13.98 -1.63
CA SER A 85 -13.20 -13.92 -2.98
C SER A 85 -13.49 -12.62 -3.73
N GLN A 86 -14.53 -11.91 -3.32
CA GLN A 86 -14.97 -10.64 -3.90
C GLN A 86 -14.29 -9.44 -3.27
N LEU A 87 -13.55 -9.63 -2.16
CA LEU A 87 -12.83 -8.56 -1.51
C LEU A 87 -11.75 -8.00 -2.44
N VAL A 88 -11.70 -6.67 -2.50
CA VAL A 88 -10.73 -5.93 -3.27
C VAL A 88 -10.09 -4.82 -2.44
N GLY A 89 -8.83 -4.52 -2.74
CA GLY A 89 -8.14 -3.34 -2.27
C GLY A 89 -7.89 -2.34 -3.40
N GLN A 90 -7.35 -1.17 -3.04
CA GLN A 90 -6.84 -0.19 -4.00
C GLN A 90 -5.38 0.09 -3.70
N GLY A 91 -4.59 0.26 -4.76
CA GLY A 91 -3.19 0.69 -4.67
C GLY A 91 -2.79 1.52 -5.89
N TYR A 92 -1.52 1.87 -6.01
CA TYR A 92 -0.99 2.61 -7.16
C TYR A 92 0.00 1.77 -7.97
N LYS A 93 -0.10 1.79 -9.30
CA LYS A 93 0.92 1.18 -10.16
C LYS A 93 2.07 2.15 -10.39
N LEU A 94 3.14 2.00 -9.61
CA LEU A 94 4.34 2.84 -9.72
C LEU A 94 5.31 2.42 -10.81
N ALA A 95 5.16 1.22 -11.39
CA ALA A 95 6.02 0.76 -12.47
C ALA A 95 6.03 1.76 -13.64
N GLY A 96 7.22 2.22 -14.02
CA GLY A 96 7.42 3.24 -15.04
C GLY A 96 7.26 4.70 -14.57
N TYR A 97 6.80 4.92 -13.34
CA TYR A 97 6.73 6.24 -12.69
C TYR A 97 7.94 6.53 -11.79
N THR A 98 8.81 5.54 -11.55
CA THR A 98 10.09 5.67 -10.83
C THR A 98 11.31 5.59 -11.77
N ALA A 99 11.07 5.52 -13.09
CA ALA A 99 12.13 5.43 -14.08
C ALA A 99 12.91 6.76 -14.21
N VAL A 100 14.22 6.66 -14.45
CA VAL A 100 15.07 7.84 -14.66
C VAL A 100 14.58 8.63 -15.87
N PHE A 101 14.31 9.93 -15.66
CA PHE A 101 13.94 10.84 -16.74
C PHE A 101 15.12 11.15 -17.66
N GLN A 102 14.79 11.31 -18.93
CA GLN A 102 15.66 11.93 -19.93
C GLN A 102 15.49 13.46 -19.89
N GLU A 103 16.49 14.18 -20.40
CA GLU A 103 16.43 15.63 -20.49
C GLU A 103 15.23 16.10 -21.32
N GLY A 104 14.51 17.10 -20.81
CA GLY A 104 13.27 17.62 -21.39
C GLY A 104 11.99 16.97 -20.86
N GLN A 105 12.08 15.97 -19.98
CA GLN A 105 10.91 15.27 -19.44
C GLN A 105 10.41 15.88 -18.12
N ILE A 106 9.09 15.85 -17.96
CA ILE A 106 8.36 16.26 -16.75
C ILE A 106 7.34 15.17 -16.43
N GLN A 107 7.13 14.88 -15.15
CA GLN A 107 6.06 14.01 -14.73
C GLN A 107 4.72 14.70 -15.02
N THR A 108 3.93 14.15 -15.95
CA THR A 108 2.69 14.79 -16.44
C THR A 108 1.42 14.07 -16.00
N LYS A 109 1.53 12.92 -15.34
CA LYS A 109 0.39 12.10 -14.94
C LYS A 109 0.58 11.55 -13.53
N MET A 110 -0.53 11.37 -12.81
CA MET A 110 -0.52 10.55 -11.59
C MET A 110 -0.30 9.08 -11.97
N PRO A 111 0.41 8.29 -11.15
CA PRO A 111 0.35 6.84 -11.26
C PRO A 111 -1.10 6.37 -11.20
N PRO A 112 -1.53 5.42 -12.05
CA PRO A 112 -2.91 4.98 -12.06
C PRO A 112 -3.21 4.20 -10.79
N VAL A 113 -4.38 4.44 -10.23
CA VAL A 113 -4.98 3.60 -9.19
C VAL A 113 -5.32 2.25 -9.82
N VAL A 114 -4.96 1.18 -9.13
CA VAL A 114 -5.23 -0.19 -9.53
C VAL A 114 -6.01 -0.91 -8.44
N THR A 115 -6.88 -1.81 -8.87
CA THR A 115 -7.62 -2.71 -7.98
C THR A 115 -6.75 -3.93 -7.67
N ASN A 116 -6.53 -4.19 -6.39
CA ASN A 116 -5.85 -5.39 -5.93
C ASN A 116 -6.91 -6.45 -5.63
N THR A 117 -6.95 -7.52 -6.41
CA THR A 117 -7.85 -8.65 -6.16
C THR A 117 -7.37 -9.50 -5.00
N MET A 118 -8.21 -10.38 -4.45
CA MET A 118 -7.77 -11.37 -3.45
C MET A 118 -6.55 -12.19 -3.90
N SER A 119 -6.47 -12.58 -5.18
CA SER A 119 -5.33 -13.37 -5.67
C SER A 119 -4.02 -12.59 -5.59
N ASN A 120 -4.04 -11.28 -5.90
CA ASN A 120 -2.88 -10.42 -5.70
C ASN A 120 -2.56 -10.24 -4.22
N ALA A 121 -3.59 -10.08 -3.39
CA ALA A 121 -3.43 -9.86 -1.97
C ALA A 121 -2.83 -11.08 -1.24
N GLU A 122 -3.28 -12.30 -1.55
CA GLU A 122 -2.70 -13.52 -1.00
C GLU A 122 -1.20 -13.63 -1.33
N ALA A 123 -0.80 -13.37 -2.57
CA ALA A 123 0.60 -13.41 -2.98
C ALA A 123 1.46 -12.36 -2.24
N LEU A 124 0.95 -11.14 -2.06
CA LEU A 124 1.65 -10.10 -1.31
C LEU A 124 1.72 -10.42 0.18
N ALA A 125 0.64 -10.90 0.78
CA ALA A 125 0.59 -11.30 2.17
C ALA A 125 1.54 -12.48 2.45
N GLN A 126 1.65 -13.43 1.52
CA GLN A 126 2.60 -14.54 1.59
C GLN A 126 4.04 -14.02 1.69
N VAL A 127 4.43 -13.10 0.80
CA VAL A 127 5.76 -12.45 0.85
C VAL A 127 5.97 -11.69 2.15
N ALA A 128 4.91 -11.08 2.70
CA ALA A 128 4.96 -10.38 3.97
C ALA A 128 5.25 -11.32 5.16
N ALA A 129 4.64 -12.51 5.16
CA ALA A 129 4.82 -13.53 6.19
C ALA A 129 6.16 -14.26 6.10
N ASP A 130 6.66 -14.50 4.88
CA ASP A 130 7.94 -15.19 4.66
C ASP A 130 9.17 -14.39 5.14
N GLY A 131 9.02 -13.08 5.38
CA GLY A 131 10.10 -12.19 5.80
C GLY A 131 10.67 -12.47 7.20
N ASP A 132 9.90 -13.09 8.10
CA ASP A 132 10.22 -13.22 9.53
C ASP A 132 10.27 -14.68 10.03
N LYS A 133 10.69 -15.63 9.18
CA LYS A 133 10.74 -17.09 9.47
C LYS A 133 9.39 -17.74 9.83
N THR A 134 8.29 -17.00 9.70
CA THR A 134 6.91 -17.46 9.84
C THR A 134 6.39 -17.83 8.46
N LYS A 135 6.95 -18.89 7.86
CA LYS A 135 6.40 -19.44 6.60
C LYS A 135 4.97 -19.91 6.87
N LEU A 136 4.00 -19.09 6.51
CA LEU A 136 2.57 -19.38 6.60
C LEU A 136 2.08 -19.70 5.20
N ASP A 137 1.38 -20.81 4.97
CA ASP A 137 0.80 -21.10 3.65
C ASP A 137 -0.56 -20.38 3.49
N ILE A 138 -0.54 -19.06 3.40
CA ILE A 138 -1.76 -18.22 3.40
C ILE A 138 -2.73 -18.64 2.28
N LEU A 139 -2.21 -19.21 1.19
CA LEU A 139 -2.99 -19.72 0.06
C LEU A 139 -3.92 -20.88 0.45
N SER A 140 -3.65 -21.59 1.55
CA SER A 140 -4.48 -22.72 2.01
C SER A 140 -5.89 -22.29 2.48
N LEU A 141 -6.06 -21.04 2.93
CA LEU A 141 -7.36 -20.45 3.27
C LEU A 141 -8.25 -20.22 2.03
N ARG A 142 -7.63 -20.18 0.84
CA ARG A 142 -8.31 -19.97 -0.44
C ARG A 142 -9.24 -18.77 -0.40
N CYS A 143 -8.74 -17.64 0.10
CA CYS A 143 -9.47 -16.39 0.13
C CYS A 143 -9.85 -15.91 -1.28
N SER A 144 -9.06 -16.24 -2.31
CA SER A 144 -9.40 -15.94 -3.70
C SER A 144 -10.45 -16.87 -4.31
N GLN A 145 -10.97 -17.87 -3.58
CA GLN A 145 -11.88 -18.89 -4.10
C GLN A 145 -13.21 -18.88 -3.34
N SER A 146 -14.28 -19.21 -4.04
CA SER A 146 -15.61 -19.42 -3.47
C SER A 146 -15.82 -20.85 -2.95
N THR A 147 -14.81 -21.71 -3.10
CA THR A 147 -14.88 -23.14 -2.74
C THR A 147 -13.75 -23.54 -1.83
N GLU A 148 -14.11 -24.40 -0.87
CA GLU A 148 -13.24 -24.80 0.22
C GLU A 148 -12.42 -26.03 -0.16
N GLN A 149 -11.50 -26.44 0.72
CA GLN A 149 -10.90 -27.76 0.59
C GLN A 149 -11.98 -28.85 0.61
N THR A 150 -11.78 -29.94 -0.13
CA THR A 150 -12.80 -30.96 -0.40
C THR A 150 -13.51 -31.47 0.86
N ALA A 151 -12.76 -31.74 1.93
CA ALA A 151 -13.32 -32.23 3.20
C ALA A 151 -14.25 -31.20 3.86
N LEU A 152 -13.78 -29.96 3.97
CA LEU A 152 -14.54 -28.86 4.56
C LEU A 152 -15.77 -28.50 3.70
N ALA A 153 -15.63 -28.46 2.38
CA ALA A 153 -16.75 -28.25 1.47
C ALA A 153 -17.84 -29.32 1.65
N THR A 154 -17.42 -30.59 1.78
CA THR A 154 -18.33 -31.72 2.02
C THR A 154 -19.04 -31.59 3.37
N TYR A 155 -18.32 -31.21 4.43
CA TYR A 155 -18.91 -30.96 5.74
C TYR A 155 -19.96 -29.83 5.68
N LEU A 156 -19.59 -28.67 5.12
CA LEU A 156 -20.44 -27.48 5.05
C LEU A 156 -21.72 -27.72 4.24
N ALA A 157 -21.69 -28.62 3.24
CA ALA A 157 -22.88 -28.99 2.47
C ALA A 157 -23.97 -29.70 3.32
N GLN A 158 -23.62 -30.18 4.50
CA GLN A 158 -24.51 -30.94 5.41
C GLN A 158 -24.71 -30.25 6.76
N ALA A 159 -23.86 -29.28 7.08
CA ALA A 159 -23.93 -28.52 8.31
C ALA A 159 -25.20 -27.66 8.35
N ASP A 160 -25.62 -27.29 9.55
CA ASP A 160 -26.74 -26.38 9.72
C ASP A 160 -26.39 -24.97 9.21
N ALA A 161 -27.43 -24.18 8.90
CA ALA A 161 -27.27 -22.84 8.35
C ALA A 161 -26.46 -21.90 9.26
N GLY A 162 -26.52 -22.08 10.59
CA GLY A 162 -25.76 -21.30 11.56
C GLY A 162 -24.27 -21.58 11.44
N THR A 163 -23.88 -22.86 11.39
CA THR A 163 -22.48 -23.28 11.19
C THR A 163 -21.92 -22.78 9.85
N VAL A 164 -22.68 -22.91 8.76
CA VAL A 164 -22.27 -22.40 7.44
C VAL A 164 -22.08 -20.88 7.46
N SER A 165 -23.04 -20.15 8.05
CA SER A 165 -22.95 -18.69 8.18
C SER A 165 -21.76 -18.26 9.05
N ALA A 166 -21.50 -18.99 10.14
CA ALA A 166 -20.38 -18.72 11.02
C ALA A 166 -19.04 -18.88 10.29
N TYR A 167 -18.88 -19.96 9.53
CA TYR A 167 -17.69 -20.20 8.72
C TYR A 167 -17.50 -19.10 7.65
N LYS A 168 -18.54 -18.79 6.88
CA LYS A 168 -18.46 -17.75 5.82
C LYS A 168 -18.06 -16.39 6.39
N THR A 169 -18.63 -16.02 7.53
CA THR A 169 -18.27 -14.77 8.24
C THR A 169 -16.82 -14.82 8.68
N ALA A 170 -16.38 -15.92 9.28
CA ALA A 170 -15.01 -16.07 9.75
C ALA A 170 -13.99 -16.00 8.59
N LYS A 171 -14.29 -16.67 7.47
CA LYS A 171 -13.48 -16.59 6.25
C LYS A 171 -13.40 -15.16 5.74
N TYR A 172 -14.54 -14.46 5.64
CA TYR A 172 -14.59 -13.07 5.19
C TYR A 172 -13.68 -12.16 6.04
N GLU A 173 -13.80 -12.20 7.37
CA GLU A 173 -13.00 -11.36 8.26
C GLU A 173 -11.50 -11.74 8.25
N ALA A 174 -11.18 -13.04 8.18
CA ALA A 174 -9.79 -13.48 8.05
C ALA A 174 -9.16 -12.98 6.73
N CYS A 175 -9.89 -13.07 5.62
CA CYS A 175 -9.43 -12.60 4.31
C CYS A 175 -9.34 -11.08 4.22
N LYS A 176 -10.17 -10.34 4.98
CA LYS A 176 -10.01 -8.88 5.16
C LYS A 176 -8.66 -8.56 5.82
N VAL A 177 -8.26 -9.29 6.87
CA VAL A 177 -6.94 -9.10 7.51
C VAL A 177 -5.79 -9.42 6.54
N ILE A 178 -5.94 -10.44 5.68
CA ILE A 178 -4.96 -10.76 4.63
C ILE A 178 -4.82 -9.60 3.63
N HIS A 179 -5.93 -8.97 3.20
CA HIS A 179 -5.89 -7.78 2.36
C HIS A 179 -5.14 -6.61 3.01
N ILE A 180 -5.36 -6.40 4.30
CA ILE A 180 -4.68 -5.36 5.06
C ILE A 180 -3.17 -5.63 5.12
N LEU A 181 -2.77 -6.88 5.36
CA LEU A 181 -1.36 -7.28 5.32
C LEU A 181 -0.74 -7.07 3.94
N ALA A 182 -1.48 -7.40 2.88
CA ALA A 182 -1.06 -7.21 1.50
C ALA A 182 -0.82 -5.73 1.17
N ASP A 183 -1.73 -4.84 1.60
CA ASP A 183 -1.58 -3.39 1.44
C ASP A 183 -0.32 -2.87 2.14
N LEU A 184 -0.06 -3.31 3.38
CA LEU A 184 1.17 -2.97 4.10
C LEU A 184 2.43 -3.38 3.34
N GLN A 185 2.46 -4.61 2.82
CA GLN A 185 3.60 -5.13 2.10
C GLN A 185 3.84 -4.41 0.77
N ASP A 186 2.76 -4.15 0.01
CA ASP A 186 2.80 -3.43 -1.26
C ASP A 186 3.32 -1.99 -1.06
N LYS A 187 2.80 -1.31 -0.05
CA LYS A 187 3.24 0.03 0.37
C LYS A 187 4.72 0.04 0.75
N ARG A 188 5.17 -0.93 1.56
CA ARG A 188 6.58 -1.08 1.97
C ARG A 188 7.52 -1.28 0.78
N GLN A 189 7.18 -2.18 -0.14
CA GLN A 189 8.00 -2.43 -1.33
C GLN A 189 8.14 -1.18 -2.20
N LYS A 190 7.03 -0.47 -2.42
CA LYS A 190 7.00 0.77 -3.20
C LYS A 190 7.76 1.91 -2.55
N LEU A 191 7.67 2.03 -1.23
CA LEU A 191 8.44 3.00 -0.47
C LEU A 191 9.95 2.73 -0.61
N ASN A 192 10.37 1.48 -0.50
CA ASN A 192 11.78 1.11 -0.66
C ASN A 192 12.29 1.41 -2.08
N ASP A 193 11.51 1.12 -3.12
CA ASP A 193 11.85 1.48 -4.50
C ASP A 193 12.04 2.99 -4.67
N ILE A 194 11.13 3.80 -4.11
CA ILE A 194 11.23 5.27 -4.18
C ILE A 194 12.41 5.78 -3.35
N ARG A 195 12.70 5.20 -2.18
CA ARG A 195 13.87 5.60 -1.37
C ARG A 195 15.19 5.32 -2.08
N GLU A 196 15.26 4.21 -2.82
CA GLU A 196 16.44 3.82 -3.58
C GLU A 196 16.62 4.70 -4.83
N ASN A 197 15.54 4.90 -5.60
CA ASN A 197 15.63 5.47 -6.95
C ASN A 197 15.18 6.94 -7.06
N GLY A 198 14.42 7.43 -6.08
CA GLY A 198 13.73 8.71 -6.09
C GLY A 198 12.51 8.71 -7.01
N TYR A 199 11.48 9.45 -6.64
CA TYR A 199 10.34 9.71 -7.52
C TYR A 199 10.67 10.89 -8.46
N PRO A 200 10.85 10.67 -9.78
CA PRO A 200 11.23 11.72 -10.71
C PRO A 200 10.13 12.77 -10.86
N LEU A 201 10.50 14.04 -10.74
CA LEU A 201 9.58 15.17 -10.90
C LEU A 201 9.78 15.85 -12.25
N PHE A 202 11.02 16.21 -12.59
CA PHE A 202 11.42 16.66 -13.92
C PHE A 202 12.92 16.54 -14.14
N PHE A 203 13.34 16.49 -15.41
CA PHE A 203 14.71 16.75 -15.82
C PHE A 203 14.71 17.78 -16.95
N LEU A 204 15.04 19.04 -16.63
CA LEU A 204 14.93 20.17 -17.56
C LEU A 204 16.26 20.85 -17.83
N HIS A 205 16.37 21.44 -19.02
CA HIS A 205 17.48 22.28 -19.46
C HIS A 205 16.98 23.66 -19.84
N ALA A 206 17.61 24.69 -19.28
CA ALA A 206 17.41 26.08 -19.65
C ALA A 206 18.72 26.69 -20.15
N LYS A 207 18.64 27.50 -21.20
CA LYS A 207 19.78 28.16 -21.85
C LYS A 207 19.38 29.59 -22.21
N ASP A 208 20.23 30.55 -21.86
CA ASP A 208 19.99 31.96 -22.18
C ASP A 208 21.31 32.68 -22.49
N LYS A 209 21.25 33.70 -23.36
CA LYS A 209 22.39 34.54 -23.73
C LYS A 209 22.22 35.90 -23.09
N LYS A 210 23.09 36.23 -22.13
CA LYS A 210 23.04 37.48 -21.37
C LYS A 210 24.29 38.33 -21.63
N LYS A 211 24.18 39.63 -21.41
CA LYS A 211 25.33 40.53 -21.35
C LYS A 211 25.78 40.68 -19.89
N PHE A 212 27.03 40.36 -19.61
CA PHE A 212 27.69 40.55 -18.32
C PHE A 212 28.84 41.54 -18.48
N ALA A 213 28.77 42.68 -17.80
CA ALA A 213 29.84 43.69 -17.83
C ALA A 213 30.41 43.93 -19.25
N GLY A 214 29.53 44.14 -20.24
CA GLY A 214 29.89 44.39 -21.65
C GLY A 214 30.16 43.14 -22.50
N HIS A 215 30.29 41.95 -21.92
CA HIS A 215 30.54 40.70 -22.64
C HIS A 215 29.27 39.86 -22.80
N SER A 216 29.01 39.37 -24.01
CA SER A 216 27.92 38.42 -24.23
C SER A 216 28.36 37.00 -23.83
N ARG A 217 27.57 36.35 -22.98
CA ARG A 217 27.85 35.02 -22.43
C ARG A 217 26.58 34.19 -22.43
N THR A 218 26.74 32.91 -22.74
CA THR A 218 25.66 31.93 -22.66
C THR A 218 25.70 31.30 -21.27
N ILE A 219 24.59 31.32 -20.54
CA ILE A 219 24.43 30.64 -19.26
C ILE A 219 23.44 29.51 -19.41
N GLN A 220 23.72 28.37 -18.78
CA GLN A 220 22.89 27.19 -18.91
C GLN A 220 22.75 26.48 -17.57
N LEU A 221 21.55 25.95 -17.34
CA LEU A 221 21.17 25.20 -16.16
C LEU A 221 20.50 23.91 -16.59
N LYS A 222 20.91 22.77 -16.04
CA LYS A 222 20.09 21.56 -16.01
C LYS A 222 19.76 21.16 -14.58
N VAL A 223 18.53 20.69 -14.36
CA VAL A 223 18.08 20.21 -13.05
C VAL A 223 17.28 18.93 -13.26
N ASP A 224 17.77 17.83 -12.68
CA ASP A 224 17.03 16.58 -12.44
C ASP A 224 16.53 16.63 -10.99
N LEU A 225 15.26 16.95 -10.81
CA LEU A 225 14.60 17.04 -9.52
C LEU A 225 13.85 15.75 -9.24
N ARG A 226 14.12 15.15 -8.08
CA ARG A 226 13.47 13.93 -7.61
C ARG A 226 13.03 14.09 -6.17
N MET A 227 11.90 13.46 -5.83
CA MET A 227 11.45 13.39 -4.45
C MET A 227 11.99 12.11 -3.80
N PHE A 228 12.61 12.26 -2.63
CA PHE A 228 13.06 11.15 -1.81
C PHE A 228 12.40 11.27 -0.43
N PRO A 229 11.52 10.33 -0.05
CA PRO A 229 10.91 10.37 1.27
C PRO A 229 11.97 10.01 2.33
N ILE A 230 12.53 11.03 3.00
CA ILE A 230 13.38 10.85 4.19
C ILE A 230 12.60 11.20 5.45
N TYR A 231 12.78 10.34 6.46
CA TYR A 231 12.18 10.49 7.78
C TYR A 231 13.24 11.15 8.67
N PRO A 232 12.92 12.26 9.32
CA PRO A 232 13.84 12.81 10.30
C PRO A 232 14.04 11.81 11.45
N ASP A 233 15.29 11.48 11.77
CA ASP A 233 15.65 10.66 12.95
C ASP A 233 15.20 11.32 14.28
N LYS A 234 14.89 12.62 14.26
CA LYS A 234 14.39 13.41 15.37
C LYS A 234 13.10 14.11 14.97
N THR A 235 12.11 14.13 15.86
CA THR A 235 10.89 14.94 15.72
C THR A 235 11.28 16.39 15.39
N MET A 236 11.06 16.82 14.16
CA MET A 236 11.17 18.23 13.83
C MET A 236 9.98 18.95 14.46
N LYS A 237 10.25 19.88 15.37
CA LYS A 237 9.23 20.78 15.90
C LYS A 237 8.88 21.79 14.82
N VAL A 238 7.75 21.57 14.17
CA VAL A 238 7.11 22.62 13.36
C VAL A 238 6.03 23.21 14.26
N ASP A 239 6.21 24.46 14.69
CA ASP A 239 5.25 25.25 15.47
C ASP A 239 4.73 24.60 16.76
N GLY A 240 5.60 23.93 17.52
CA GLY A 240 5.25 23.37 18.84
C GLY A 240 4.32 22.15 18.79
N LYS A 241 4.03 21.62 17.60
CA LYS A 241 3.38 20.33 17.40
C LYS A 241 4.43 19.34 16.92
N ASP A 242 4.58 18.22 17.62
CA ASP A 242 5.44 17.13 17.18
C ASP A 242 4.91 16.62 15.83
N GLN A 243 5.70 16.83 14.75
CA GLN A 243 5.49 16.35 13.38
C GLN A 243 4.02 16.13 12.92
N PRO A 244 3.41 17.08 12.18
CA PRO A 244 2.10 16.92 11.55
C PRO A 244 2.15 16.10 10.25
N VAL A 245 3.11 15.18 10.11
CA VAL A 245 3.16 14.26 8.96
C VAL A 245 1.90 13.40 8.91
N LEU A 246 1.25 13.17 10.07
CA LEU A 246 0.10 12.30 10.35
C LEU A 246 -1.19 12.38 9.49
N LEU A 247 -1.30 13.23 8.47
CA LEU A 247 -2.55 13.45 7.72
C LEU A 247 -2.35 13.89 6.26
N GLY A 248 -1.31 13.44 5.55
CA GLY A 248 -1.12 13.84 4.15
C GLY A 248 -0.72 15.31 3.98
N GLN A 249 -0.17 15.93 5.03
CA GLN A 249 0.40 17.26 4.95
C GLN A 249 1.83 17.15 4.42
N ILE A 250 2.06 17.65 3.20
CA ILE A 250 3.35 17.56 2.48
C ILE A 250 4.48 18.36 3.15
N GLN A 251 4.19 19.05 4.25
CA GLN A 251 5.16 19.82 5.00
C GLN A 251 6.22 18.90 5.62
N GLY A 252 7.48 19.06 5.21
CA GLY A 252 8.61 18.27 5.73
C GLY A 252 9.08 17.09 4.88
N ILE A 253 8.69 16.99 3.60
CA ILE A 253 9.28 16.02 2.65
C ILE A 253 10.59 16.59 2.04
N ASP A 254 11.60 15.74 1.89
CA ASP A 254 12.87 16.10 1.25
C ASP A 254 12.83 15.92 -0.27
N LEU A 255 13.40 16.89 -0.99
CA LEU A 255 13.57 16.83 -2.44
C LEU A 255 15.07 16.83 -2.73
N SER A 256 15.55 15.75 -3.35
CA SER A 256 16.93 15.72 -3.85
C SER A 256 16.97 16.24 -5.27
N TYR A 257 18.06 16.88 -5.65
CA TYR A 257 18.27 17.23 -7.05
C TYR A 257 19.72 17.07 -7.49
N ASN A 258 19.88 16.58 -8.71
CA ASN A 258 21.13 16.76 -9.43
C ASN A 258 21.00 18.06 -10.23
N SER A 259 21.93 18.99 -10.02
CA SER A 259 22.01 20.23 -10.80
C SER A 259 23.33 20.34 -11.53
N TYR A 260 23.24 20.84 -12.76
CA TYR A 260 24.35 20.99 -13.68
C TYR A 260 24.37 22.40 -14.23
N PHE A 261 25.55 23.00 -14.28
CA PHE A 261 25.73 24.38 -14.73
C PHE A 261 26.75 24.43 -15.84
N LYS A 262 26.54 25.32 -16.80
CA LYS A 262 27.51 25.58 -17.86
C LYS A 262 27.60 27.07 -18.18
N TRP A 263 28.83 27.56 -18.23
CA TRP A 263 29.18 28.93 -18.60
C TRP A 263 29.83 28.93 -19.98
N SER A 264 29.21 29.62 -20.95
CA SER A 264 29.65 29.65 -22.35
C SER A 264 29.95 28.25 -22.91
N ASP A 265 31.17 28.02 -23.36
CA ASP A 265 31.63 26.80 -24.01
C ASP A 265 32.29 25.82 -23.02
N ASP A 266 32.30 26.14 -21.73
CA ASP A 266 32.91 25.32 -20.68
C ASP A 266 32.23 23.94 -20.55
N ASN A 267 32.88 23.03 -19.84
CA ASN A 267 32.27 21.75 -19.47
C ASN A 267 31.15 21.94 -18.42
N TRP A 268 30.25 20.97 -18.34
CA TRP A 268 29.22 20.94 -17.30
C TRP A 268 29.85 20.75 -15.92
N THR A 269 29.45 21.58 -14.96
CA THR A 269 29.79 21.43 -13.54
C THR A 269 28.60 20.86 -12.80
N THR A 270 28.80 19.79 -12.01
CA THR A 270 27.76 19.14 -11.19
C THR A 270 27.80 19.59 -9.74
N LEU A 271 26.64 19.76 -9.13
CA LEU A 271 26.52 20.16 -7.72
C LEU A 271 25.93 19.08 -6.80
N ASN A 272 25.24 18.06 -7.37
CA ASN A 272 24.66 16.89 -6.66
C ASN A 272 24.21 17.20 -5.22
N LEU A 273 23.16 18.01 -5.06
CA LEU A 273 22.73 18.51 -3.75
C LEU A 273 21.50 17.77 -3.25
N TYR A 274 21.56 17.39 -1.98
CA TYR A 274 20.41 16.96 -1.22
C TYR A 274 19.88 18.14 -0.40
N GLN A 275 18.63 18.56 -0.58
CA GLN A 275 18.08 19.71 0.14
C GLN A 275 16.66 19.49 0.69
N TYR A 276 16.38 20.12 1.83
CA TYR A 276 15.05 20.20 2.43
C TYR A 276 14.28 21.32 1.72
N ILE A 277 13.64 21.03 0.59
CA ILE A 277 12.95 22.08 -0.19
C ILE A 277 11.57 22.43 0.43
N ILE A 278 10.97 21.53 1.21
CA ILE A 278 9.60 21.70 1.72
C ILE A 278 9.55 22.19 3.19
N SER A 279 10.70 22.44 3.82
CA SER A 279 10.76 23.04 5.18
C SER A 279 10.84 24.57 5.19
N ASP A 280 11.19 25.21 4.07
CA ASP A 280 11.28 26.67 3.97
C ASP A 280 10.00 27.24 3.36
N THR A 281 8.94 27.30 4.18
CA THR A 281 7.59 27.77 3.84
C THR A 281 7.50 29.28 3.57
N ARG A 282 8.61 29.94 3.21
CA ARG A 282 8.59 31.31 2.71
C ARG A 282 7.95 31.30 1.32
N LYS A 283 6.62 31.44 1.31
CA LYS A 283 5.76 31.42 0.10
C LYS A 283 6.19 32.42 -0.98
N ASP A 284 6.99 33.41 -0.60
CA ASP A 284 7.19 34.61 -1.39
C ASP A 284 8.56 34.66 -2.10
N ASP A 285 9.56 33.86 -1.72
CA ASP A 285 10.92 33.97 -2.27
C ASP A 285 11.62 32.62 -2.60
N TYR A 286 12.54 32.66 -3.56
CA TYR A 286 13.40 31.52 -3.89
C TYR A 286 14.50 31.33 -2.83
N THR A 287 14.64 30.11 -2.31
CA THR A 287 15.77 29.74 -1.44
C THR A 287 16.96 29.34 -2.29
N CYS A 288 18.09 30.03 -2.12
CA CYS A 288 19.32 29.78 -2.88
C CYS A 288 20.36 29.04 -2.04
N ALA A 289 21.04 28.07 -2.65
CA ALA A 289 22.25 27.47 -2.09
C ALA A 289 23.37 28.52 -1.96
N PRO A 290 24.42 28.26 -1.16
CA PRO A 290 25.64 29.05 -1.23
C PRO A 290 26.21 29.07 -2.65
N TYR A 291 26.83 30.19 -3.02
CA TYR A 291 27.55 30.28 -4.29
C TYR A 291 28.73 29.33 -4.30
N PHE A 292 28.97 28.67 -5.43
CA PHE A 292 30.14 27.84 -5.68
C PHE A 292 30.89 28.38 -6.90
N HIS A 293 32.21 28.21 -6.90
CA HIS A 293 33.06 28.61 -8.02
C HIS A 293 32.95 27.59 -9.16
N MET A 294 32.51 28.04 -10.32
CA MET A 294 32.58 27.26 -11.56
C MET A 294 33.95 27.41 -12.23
N THR A 295 34.51 28.62 -12.17
CA THR A 295 35.87 28.97 -12.62
C THR A 295 36.47 29.98 -11.64
N SER A 296 37.70 30.43 -11.88
CA SER A 296 38.34 31.49 -11.08
C SER A 296 37.59 32.84 -11.09
N HIS A 297 36.65 33.04 -12.02
CA HIS A 297 35.96 34.32 -12.22
C HIS A 297 34.43 34.23 -12.23
N VAL A 298 33.88 33.02 -12.19
CA VAL A 298 32.44 32.77 -12.29
C VAL A 298 32.00 31.98 -11.07
N GLU A 299 31.02 32.54 -10.36
CA GLU A 299 30.30 31.87 -9.29
C GLU A 299 28.88 31.56 -9.76
N ALA A 300 28.34 30.42 -9.35
CA ALA A 300 26.94 30.07 -9.61
C ALA A 300 26.24 29.58 -8.33
N THR A 301 24.92 29.65 -8.31
CA THR A 301 24.08 29.04 -7.28
C THR A 301 22.76 28.56 -7.88
N LEU A 302 22.21 27.47 -7.33
CA LEU A 302 20.82 27.08 -7.57
C LEU A 302 19.91 27.77 -6.57
N CYS A 303 18.79 28.28 -7.07
CA CYS A 303 17.68 28.73 -6.27
C CYS A 303 16.42 27.93 -6.61
N VAL A 304 15.73 27.42 -5.60
CA VAL A 304 14.48 26.64 -5.73
C VAL A 304 13.35 27.34 -4.98
N LYS A 305 12.12 27.21 -5.48
CA LYS A 305 10.89 27.73 -4.86
C LYS A 305 9.81 26.67 -4.93
N VAL A 306 9.17 26.36 -3.80
CA VAL A 306 7.92 25.58 -3.76
C VAL A 306 6.77 26.55 -3.58
N GLU A 307 5.97 26.76 -4.62
CA GLU A 307 4.85 27.70 -4.60
C GLU A 307 3.61 27.11 -3.95
N ALA A 308 3.37 25.82 -4.18
CA ALA A 308 2.25 25.09 -3.60
C ALA A 308 2.54 23.60 -3.59
N ALA A 309 2.05 22.90 -2.57
CA ALA A 309 2.05 21.45 -2.49
C ALA A 309 0.69 20.98 -1.95
N SER A 310 0.09 20.02 -2.65
CA SER A 310 -1.15 19.33 -2.29
C SER A 310 -0.99 17.83 -2.52
N ALA A 311 -1.85 17.01 -1.91
CA ALA A 311 -1.76 15.55 -1.96
C ALA A 311 -1.61 14.95 -3.39
N ASP A 312 -2.00 15.68 -4.43
CA ASP A 312 -1.95 15.25 -5.82
C ASP A 312 -0.98 16.07 -6.70
N LYS A 313 -0.42 17.18 -6.20
CA LYS A 313 0.32 18.15 -7.04
C LYS A 313 1.41 18.91 -6.29
N LEU A 314 2.49 19.21 -6.99
CA LEU A 314 3.56 20.12 -6.55
C LEU A 314 3.77 21.20 -7.60
N LYS A 315 3.84 22.46 -7.15
CA LYS A 315 4.27 23.60 -7.95
C LYS A 315 5.65 24.02 -7.49
N VAL A 316 6.65 23.80 -8.33
CA VAL A 316 8.05 24.06 -8.01
C VAL A 316 8.71 24.81 -9.15
N GLY A 317 9.50 25.82 -8.82
CA GLY A 317 10.36 26.53 -9.77
C GLY A 317 11.81 26.41 -9.37
N ALA A 318 12.71 26.39 -10.34
CA ALA A 318 14.13 26.60 -10.07
C ALA A 318 14.80 27.47 -11.12
N LYS A 319 15.85 28.14 -10.66
CA LYS A 319 16.68 29.03 -11.45
C LYS A 319 18.10 29.01 -10.93
N ALA A 320 19.04 29.33 -11.80
CA ALA A 320 20.43 29.52 -11.46
C ALA A 320 20.77 31.01 -11.52
N LYS A 321 21.54 31.49 -10.56
CA LYS A 321 22.18 32.81 -10.62
C LYS A 321 23.66 32.64 -10.90
N PHE A 322 24.17 33.37 -11.89
CA PHE A 322 25.57 33.41 -12.26
C PHE A 322 26.12 34.78 -11.96
N LYS A 323 27.27 34.85 -11.28
CA LYS A 323 27.97 36.08 -10.94
C LYS A 323 29.32 36.11 -11.65
N TYR A 324 29.56 37.19 -12.40
CA TYR A 324 30.79 37.43 -13.16
C TYR A 324 31.16 38.91 -13.10
N LYS A 325 32.38 39.22 -12.63
CA LYS A 325 32.88 40.60 -12.49
C LYS A 325 31.90 41.56 -11.78
N GLY A 326 31.23 41.08 -10.74
CA GLY A 326 30.26 41.86 -9.97
C GLY A 326 28.85 41.96 -10.58
N ASP A 327 28.64 41.56 -11.84
CA ASP A 327 27.31 41.48 -12.46
C ASP A 327 26.69 40.09 -12.22
N THR A 328 25.41 40.06 -11.84
CA THR A 328 24.66 38.82 -11.60
C THR A 328 23.50 38.72 -12.58
N LYS A 329 23.36 37.58 -13.26
CA LYS A 329 22.22 37.28 -14.14
C LYS A 329 21.66 35.90 -13.81
N GLU A 330 20.43 35.65 -14.25
CA GLU A 330 19.71 34.41 -13.99
C GLU A 330 19.21 33.72 -15.26
N VAL A 331 19.07 32.40 -15.14
CA VAL A 331 18.42 31.52 -16.12
C VAL A 331 17.61 30.49 -15.35
N GLY A 332 16.42 30.17 -15.81
CA GLY A 332 15.53 29.23 -15.13
C GLY A 332 14.43 28.73 -16.04
N PHE A 333 13.64 27.79 -15.52
CA PHE A 333 12.58 27.12 -16.25
C PHE A 333 11.18 27.58 -15.84
N GLY A 334 11.06 28.68 -15.08
CA GLY A 334 9.80 29.12 -14.49
C GLY A 334 9.26 28.13 -13.46
N THR A 335 7.96 28.24 -13.14
CA THR A 335 7.26 27.29 -12.26
C THR A 335 6.72 26.13 -13.07
N GLN A 336 7.00 24.91 -12.62
CA GLN A 336 6.44 23.67 -13.14
C GLN A 336 5.34 23.17 -12.20
N THR A 337 4.21 22.74 -12.76
CA THR A 337 3.14 22.07 -12.02
C THR A 337 3.18 20.58 -12.33
N ILE A 338 3.40 19.78 -11.29
CA ILE A 338 3.72 18.36 -11.40
C ILE A 338 2.65 17.57 -10.66
N PRO A 339 1.83 16.77 -11.35
CA PRO A 339 1.00 15.76 -10.69
C PRO A 339 1.89 14.71 -10.04
N ALA A 340 1.67 14.44 -8.77
CA ALA A 340 2.43 13.44 -8.04
C ALA A 340 1.59 12.90 -6.87
N PRO A 341 1.72 11.60 -6.55
CA PRO A 341 0.84 10.92 -5.61
C PRO A 341 1.23 11.20 -4.15
N PHE A 342 1.53 12.45 -3.79
CA PHE A 342 2.07 12.79 -2.48
C PHE A 342 1.16 12.39 -1.31
N GLY A 343 -0.16 12.31 -1.48
CA GLY A 343 -1.07 11.79 -0.48
C GLY A 343 -0.83 10.30 -0.24
N TYR A 344 -0.73 9.51 -1.31
CA TYR A 344 -0.36 8.10 -1.20
C TYR A 344 1.07 7.93 -0.67
N LEU A 345 2.02 8.73 -1.13
CA LEU A 345 3.40 8.70 -0.62
C LEU A 345 3.48 9.21 0.83
N ALA A 346 2.54 10.05 1.25
CA ALA A 346 2.38 10.44 2.65
C ALA A 346 1.82 9.27 3.46
N ASP A 347 0.83 8.52 2.96
CA ASP A 347 0.40 7.27 3.57
C ASP A 347 1.59 6.29 3.74
N LEU A 348 2.54 6.28 2.80
CA LEU A 348 3.81 5.54 2.92
C LEU A 348 4.78 6.19 3.94
N SER A 349 4.71 7.51 4.14
CA SER A 349 5.62 8.32 4.97
C SER A 349 5.16 8.54 6.41
N ASP A 350 3.88 8.36 6.73
CA ASP A 350 3.29 8.50 8.08
C ASP A 350 3.67 7.34 9.01
N MET A 351 4.51 6.48 8.49
CA MET A 351 4.76 5.11 8.81
C MET A 351 6.25 5.02 9.18
N LYS A 352 6.61 5.45 10.41
CA LYS A 352 8.00 5.32 10.89
C LYS A 352 8.45 3.88 10.69
N GLU A 353 9.58 3.66 10.02
CA GLU A 353 10.06 2.33 9.58
C GLU A 353 9.90 1.27 10.67
N LYS A 354 10.36 1.58 11.89
CA LYS A 354 10.24 0.69 13.05
C LYS A 354 8.78 0.40 13.42
N LYS A 355 7.93 1.41 13.52
CA LYS A 355 6.50 1.22 13.86
C LYS A 355 5.75 0.42 12.80
N MET A 356 6.18 0.52 11.54
CA MET A 356 5.61 -0.26 10.44
C MET A 356 6.06 -1.69 10.41
N GLN A 357 7.34 -1.93 10.66
CA GLN A 357 7.84 -3.29 10.83
C GLN A 357 7.13 -3.95 12.02
N ASP A 358 6.98 -3.22 13.13
CA ASP A 358 6.21 -3.68 14.29
C ASP A 358 4.73 -3.94 13.95
N LEU A 359 4.08 -3.04 13.20
CA LEU A 359 2.69 -3.21 12.74
C LEU A 359 2.56 -4.43 11.83
N GLN A 360 3.38 -4.54 10.80
CA GLN A 360 3.39 -5.66 9.86
C GLN A 360 3.61 -6.98 10.61
N SER A 361 4.59 -7.05 11.51
CA SER A 361 4.86 -8.23 12.35
C SER A 361 3.66 -8.62 13.20
N LYS A 362 2.98 -7.65 13.84
CA LYS A 362 1.74 -7.91 14.59
C LYS A 362 0.62 -8.44 13.69
N VAL A 363 0.44 -7.87 12.50
CA VAL A 363 -0.56 -8.36 11.54
C VAL A 363 -0.22 -9.77 11.07
N VAL A 364 1.05 -10.07 10.77
CA VAL A 364 1.52 -11.43 10.44
C VAL A 364 1.21 -12.40 11.58
N HIS A 365 1.49 -12.05 12.84
CA HIS A 365 1.14 -12.89 13.98
C HIS A 365 -0.37 -13.14 14.13
N ARG A 366 -1.20 -12.14 13.80
CA ARG A 366 -2.66 -12.31 13.80
C ARG A 366 -3.12 -13.24 12.69
N VAL A 367 -2.56 -13.09 11.48
CA VAL A 367 -2.79 -14.01 10.37
C VAL A 367 -2.36 -15.42 10.74
N ALA A 368 -1.21 -15.61 11.38
CA ALA A 368 -0.78 -16.92 11.89
C ALA A 368 -1.81 -17.52 12.86
N SER A 369 -2.30 -16.76 13.83
CA SER A 369 -3.29 -17.27 14.79
C SER A 369 -4.65 -17.63 14.16
N LEU A 370 -5.04 -16.91 13.10
CA LEU A 370 -6.21 -17.25 12.28
C LEU A 370 -5.96 -18.51 11.47
N PHE A 371 -4.76 -18.65 10.93
CA PHE A 371 -4.30 -19.83 10.20
C PHE A 371 -4.34 -21.08 11.08
N ASP A 372 -3.76 -21.03 12.28
CA ASP A 372 -3.79 -22.15 13.24
C ASP A 372 -5.23 -22.60 13.55
N ALA A 373 -6.17 -21.66 13.64
CA ALA A 373 -7.57 -21.98 13.87
C ALA A 373 -8.25 -22.57 12.62
N TYR A 374 -7.89 -22.09 11.43
CA TYR A 374 -8.37 -22.65 10.18
C TYR A 374 -7.82 -24.06 9.91
N ASP A 375 -6.55 -24.31 10.21
CA ASP A 375 -5.94 -25.63 10.11
C ASP A 375 -6.65 -26.61 11.04
N ALA A 376 -6.95 -26.22 12.27
CA ALA A 376 -7.75 -27.04 13.18
C ALA A 376 -9.16 -27.37 12.64
N VAL A 377 -9.80 -26.45 11.89
CA VAL A 377 -11.06 -26.73 11.18
C VAL A 377 -10.83 -27.74 10.07
N SER A 378 -9.80 -27.53 9.25
CA SER A 378 -9.49 -28.37 8.09
C SER A 378 -9.12 -29.79 8.49
N GLU A 379 -8.24 -29.96 9.48
CA GLU A 379 -7.86 -31.26 10.05
C GLU A 379 -9.07 -32.03 10.58
N LYS A 380 -9.97 -31.34 11.30
CA LYS A 380 -11.18 -31.98 11.83
C LYS A 380 -12.16 -32.33 10.72
N ALA A 381 -12.29 -31.49 9.69
CA ALA A 381 -13.11 -31.80 8.53
C ALA A 381 -12.56 -33.01 7.77
N GLU A 382 -11.25 -33.14 7.62
CA GLU A 382 -10.62 -34.31 7.01
C GLU A 382 -10.83 -35.58 7.84
N ALA A 383 -10.65 -35.51 9.16
CA ALA A 383 -10.90 -36.64 10.06
C ALA A 383 -12.36 -37.09 9.99
N TRP A 384 -13.29 -36.13 10.02
CA TRP A 384 -14.71 -36.39 9.85
C TRP A 384 -15.00 -37.01 8.47
N GLN A 385 -14.42 -36.50 7.39
CA GLN A 385 -14.63 -37.07 6.05
C GLN A 385 -14.12 -38.52 5.98
N LYS A 386 -12.90 -38.80 6.45
CA LYS A 386 -12.30 -40.15 6.43
C LYS A 386 -13.11 -41.18 7.23
N SER A 387 -13.74 -40.76 8.32
CA SER A 387 -14.49 -41.67 9.20
C SER A 387 -15.97 -41.83 8.82
N CYS A 388 -16.54 -40.86 8.08
CA CYS A 388 -18.00 -40.74 7.93
C CYS A 388 -18.49 -40.65 6.49
N LYS A 389 -17.58 -40.64 5.50
CA LYS A 389 -17.87 -40.60 4.07
C LYS A 389 -16.96 -41.58 3.35
#